data_AF-A0A8I1I6J2-F1
#
_entry.id   AF-A0A8I1I6J2-F1
#
_cell.length_a   1.000
_cell.length_b   1.000
_cell.length_c   1.000
_cell.angle_alpha   90.00
_cell.angle_beta   90.00
_cell.angle_gamma   90.00
#
_symmetry.space_group_name_H-M   'P 1'
#
loop_
_entity.id
_entity.type
_entity.pdbx_description
1 polymer ?
#
loop_
_entity_poly.entity_id
_entity_poly.type
_entity_poly.pdbx_seq_one_letter_code
_entity_poly.pdbx_strand_id
1 'polypeptide(L)' 'MKHKLQQAMKNHDDSLALSRVVQIDDAYWGGTRHDGLVGRGASGKTPFLAAVETNEDGHPIFMRLSRIAGFASHEIGRWV' A
#
# COMPACT_ATOMS: atom_id res chain seq x y z
N MET A 1 0.52 -23.77 -0.70
CA MET A 1 0.57 -23.05 -2.00
C MET A 1 0.04 -21.61 -1.97
N LYS A 2 -0.89 -21.24 -1.06
CA LYS A 2 -1.47 -19.88 -0.95
C LYS A 2 -0.45 -18.74 -0.99
N HIS A 3 0.62 -18.82 -0.20
CA HIS A 3 1.62 -17.74 -0.11
C HIS A 3 2.37 -17.46 -1.42
N LYS A 4 2.59 -18.48 -2.28
CA LYS A 4 3.28 -18.29 -3.55
C LYS A 4 2.42 -17.53 -4.56
N LEU A 5 1.12 -17.84 -4.62
CA LEU A 5 0.17 -17.13 -5.47
C LEU A 5 0.02 -15.67 -5.01
N GLN A 6 -0.14 -15.44 -3.71
CA GLN A 6 -0.21 -14.09 -3.16
C GLN A 6 1.05 -13.27 -3.45
N GLN A 7 2.24 -13.90 -3.36
CA GLN A 7 3.48 -13.23 -3.71
C GLN A 7 3.58 -12.92 -5.21
N ALA A 8 3.13 -13.84 -6.08
CA ALA A 8 3.11 -13.61 -7.52
C ALA A 8 2.16 -12.47 -7.91
N MET A 9 0.95 -12.44 -7.32
CA MET A 9 0.00 -11.33 -7.49
C MET A 9 0.61 -10.01 -7.04
N LYS A 10 1.18 -9.97 -5.85
CA LYS A 10 1.87 -8.78 -5.35
C LYS A 10 2.98 -8.31 -6.28
N ASN A 11 3.82 -9.22 -6.78
CA ASN A 11 4.92 -8.87 -7.68
C ASN A 11 4.40 -8.31 -9.01
N HIS A 12 3.28 -8.85 -9.51
CA HIS A 12 2.61 -8.32 -10.69
C HIS A 12 2.07 -6.91 -10.44
N ASP A 13 1.35 -6.70 -9.34
CA ASP A 13 0.82 -5.39 -8.95
C ASP A 13 1.94 -4.35 -8.77
N ASP A 14 3.09 -4.77 -8.21
CA ASP A 14 4.25 -3.89 -8.03
C ASP A 14 4.96 -3.52 -9.35
N SER A 15 4.76 -4.30 -10.42
CA SER A 15 5.30 -4.03 -11.76
C SER A 15 4.38 -3.16 -12.62
N LEU A 16 3.13 -2.97 -12.20
CA LEU A 16 2.13 -2.22 -12.94
C LEU A 16 2.20 -0.73 -12.58
N ALA A 17 2.49 0.11 -13.57
CA ALA A 17 2.35 1.55 -13.44
C ALA A 17 0.87 1.93 -13.64
N LEU A 18 0.23 2.45 -12.60
CA LEU A 18 -1.13 2.99 -12.69
C LEU A 18 -1.09 4.33 -13.45
N SER A 19 -1.97 4.52 -14.42
CA SER A 19 -1.81 5.56 -15.44
C SER A 19 -3.03 6.46 -15.67
N ARG A 20 -4.21 6.02 -15.24
CA ARG A 20 -5.47 6.79 -15.37
C ARG A 20 -5.72 7.64 -14.13
N VAL A 21 -6.99 7.79 -13.74
CA VAL A 21 -7.35 8.43 -12.48
C VAL A 21 -6.98 7.48 -11.36
N VAL A 22 -5.97 7.86 -10.57
CA VAL A 22 -5.49 7.08 -9.43
C VAL A 22 -5.86 7.79 -8.13
N GLN A 23 -6.63 7.12 -7.30
CA GLN A 23 -6.91 7.53 -5.92
C GLN A 23 -5.88 6.88 -5.00
N ILE A 24 -5.25 7.67 -4.13
CA ILE A 24 -4.19 7.19 -3.22
C ILE A 24 -4.52 7.61 -1.80
N ASP A 25 -4.38 6.67 -0.86
CA ASP A 25 -4.56 6.92 0.58
C ASP A 25 -3.44 6.30 1.42
N ASP A 26 -3.17 6.92 2.59
CA ASP A 26 -2.18 6.47 3.57
C ASP A 26 -2.81 5.62 4.67
N ALA A 27 -2.34 4.38 4.84
CA ALA A 27 -2.92 3.45 5.80
C ALA A 27 -1.87 2.75 6.67
N TYR A 28 -2.32 2.27 7.83
CA TYR A 28 -1.51 1.48 8.75
C TYR A 28 -2.15 0.11 8.97
N TRP A 29 -1.41 -0.95 8.66
CA TRP A 29 -1.83 -2.33 8.90
C TRP A 29 -1.17 -2.89 10.16
N GLY A 30 -1.94 -3.51 11.04
CA GLY A 30 -1.44 -4.17 12.25
C GLY A 30 -1.96 -3.56 13.55
N GLY A 31 -1.80 -4.33 14.63
CA GLY A 31 -2.38 -4.03 15.94
C GLY A 31 -1.39 -3.43 16.94
N THR A 32 -1.91 -3.06 18.10
CA THR A 32 -1.12 -2.57 19.24
C THR A 32 -0.20 -3.66 19.78
N ARG A 33 1.03 -3.30 20.15
CA ARG A 33 1.95 -4.13 20.92
C ARG A 33 2.10 -3.56 22.34
N HIS A 34 2.40 -4.42 23.31
CA HIS A 34 2.59 -4.03 24.72
C HIS A 34 4.02 -3.55 25.01
N ASP A 35 4.56 -2.68 24.14
CA ASP A 35 5.90 -2.11 24.26
C ASP A 35 5.88 -0.61 24.57
N GLY A 36 4.70 -0.06 24.86
CA GLY A 36 4.50 1.34 25.23
C GLY A 36 4.42 2.31 24.05
N LEU A 37 4.58 1.84 22.81
CA LEU A 37 4.45 2.69 21.62
C LEU A 37 2.99 2.72 21.13
N VAL A 38 2.48 3.93 20.89
CA VAL A 38 1.06 4.18 20.56
C VAL A 38 0.90 4.97 19.25
N GLY A 39 -0.36 5.11 18.79
CA GLY A 39 -0.66 5.94 17.62
C GLY A 39 -0.09 5.37 16.33
N ARG A 40 0.35 6.24 15.40
CA ARG A 40 0.88 5.86 14.08
C ARG A 40 2.29 5.25 14.13
N GLY A 41 3.06 5.55 15.18
CA GLY A 41 4.43 5.05 15.38
C GLY A 41 4.53 3.76 16.23
N ALA A 42 3.39 3.13 16.55
CA ALA A 42 3.40 1.86 17.28
C ALA A 42 4.15 0.77 16.49
N SER A 43 5.04 0.01 17.15
CA SER A 43 5.90 -0.98 16.48
C SER A 43 5.13 -2.12 15.79
N GLY A 44 3.86 -2.32 16.17
CA GLY A 44 2.96 -3.29 15.54
C GLY A 44 2.28 -2.78 14.27
N LYS A 45 2.45 -1.49 13.91
CA LYS A 45 1.85 -0.89 12.72
C LYS A 45 2.83 -0.86 11.57
N THR A 46 2.33 -1.30 10.42
CA THR A 46 3.03 -1.29 9.15
C THR A 46 2.39 -0.24 8.24
N PRO A 47 3.09 0.85 7.91
CA PRO A 47 2.57 1.83 6.97
C PRO A 47 2.55 1.25 5.54
N PHE A 48 1.49 1.54 4.80
CA PHE A 48 1.37 1.17 3.39
C PHE A 48 0.52 2.19 2.62
N LEU A 49 0.75 2.27 1.32
CA LEU A 49 -0.07 3.03 0.38
C LEU A 49 -1.12 2.11 -0.23
N ALA A 50 -2.35 2.60 -0.30
CA ALA A 50 -3.42 2.00 -1.10
C ALA A 50 -3.67 2.89 -2.30
N ALA A 51 -3.39 2.37 -3.50
CA ALA A 51 -3.66 3.08 -4.76
C ALA A 51 -4.69 2.31 -5.57
N VAL A 52 -5.73 2.99 -6.06
CA VAL A 52 -6.80 2.44 -6.89
C VAL A 52 -6.89 3.24 -8.17
N GLU A 53 -6.72 2.57 -9.31
CA GLU A 53 -7.01 3.15 -10.61
C GLU A 53 -8.49 2.94 -10.94
N THR A 54 -9.16 3.99 -11.41
CA THR A 54 -10.55 3.94 -11.85
C THR A 54 -10.68 4.22 -13.36
N ASN A 55 -11.71 3.64 -13.96
CA ASN A 55 -12.13 4.01 -15.32
C ASN A 55 -12.86 5.36 -15.34
N GLU A 56 -13.35 5.78 -16.51
CA GLU A 56 -14.09 7.05 -16.70
C GLU A 56 -15.41 7.12 -15.91
N ASP A 57 -16.05 5.98 -15.65
CA ASP A 57 -17.28 5.91 -14.85
C ASP A 57 -17.00 5.90 -13.33
N GLY A 58 -15.72 5.94 -12.92
CA GLY A 58 -15.31 5.84 -11.53
C GLY A 58 -15.25 4.42 -10.97
N HIS A 59 -15.39 3.40 -11.81
CA HIS A 59 -15.27 2.00 -11.38
C HIS A 59 -13.81 1.59 -11.20
N PRO A 60 -13.45 0.89 -10.10
CA PRO A 60 -12.10 0.43 -9.86
C PRO A 60 -11.70 -0.67 -10.85
N ILE A 61 -10.52 -0.52 -11.46
CA ILE A 61 -9.99 -1.48 -12.45
C ILE A 61 -8.67 -2.11 -12.02
N PHE A 62 -7.82 -1.36 -11.30
CA PHE A 62 -6.58 -1.87 -10.73
C PHE A 62 -6.39 -1.35 -9.31
N MET A 63 -5.69 -2.15 -8.49
CA MET A 63 -5.35 -1.79 -7.12
C MET A 63 -3.91 -2.22 -6.83
N ARG A 64 -3.15 -1.35 -6.19
CA ARG A 64 -1.79 -1.62 -5.72
C ARG A 64 -1.68 -1.33 -4.23
N LEU A 65 -1.27 -2.34 -3.46
CA LEU A 65 -0.99 -2.24 -2.03
C LEU A 65 0.51 -2.35 -1.79
N SER A 66 1.13 -1.22 -1.44
CA SER A 66 2.58 -1.13 -1.31
C SER A 66 2.98 -0.76 0.11
N ARG A 67 3.67 -1.68 0.78
CA ARG A 67 4.33 -1.37 2.05
C ARG A 67 5.43 -0.33 1.81
N ILE A 68 5.45 0.71 2.62
CA ILE A 68 6.51 1.73 2.62
C ILE A 68 7.22 1.72 3.97
N ALA A 69 8.40 2.35 4.07
CA ALA A 69 9.06 2.49 5.37
C ALA A 69 8.37 3.54 6.27
N GLY A 70 7.76 4.55 5.66
CA GLY A 70 7.00 5.60 6.32
C GLY A 70 6.51 6.65 5.33
N PHE A 71 5.60 7.52 5.77
CA PHE A 71 5.05 8.58 4.93
C PHE A 71 6.00 9.77 4.86
N ALA A 72 7.02 9.64 4.00
CA ALA A 72 8.00 10.68 3.71
C ALA A 72 8.09 10.91 2.19
N SER A 73 8.35 12.14 1.77
CA SER A 73 8.38 12.51 0.34
C SER A 73 9.36 11.66 -0.47
N HIS A 74 10.51 11.30 0.10
CA HIS A 74 11.49 10.44 -0.58
C HIS A 74 11.02 8.98 -0.69
N GLU A 75 10.22 8.48 0.26
CA GLU A 75 9.63 7.13 0.17
C GLU A 75 8.57 7.09 -0.93
N ILE A 76 7.72 8.11 -0.97
CA ILE A 76 6.69 8.26 -2.01
C ILE A 76 7.36 8.41 -3.39
N GLY A 77 8.40 9.22 -3.49
CA GLY A 77 9.15 9.39 -4.73
C GLY A 77 9.86 8.13 -5.24
N ARG A 78 10.12 7.13 -4.38
CA ARG A 78 10.64 5.81 -4.80
C ARG A 78 9.54 4.82 -5.19
N TRP A 79 8.31 5.07 -4.75
CA TRP A 79 7.18 4.19 -5.02
C TRP A 79 6.55 4.43 -6.40
N VAL A 80 6.51 5.71 -6.82
CA VAL A 80 6.03 6.16 -8.13
C VAL A 80 6.91 5.65 -9.26
#